data_AF-R7V6I5-F1
#
_entry.id   AF-R7V6I5-F1
#
_cell.length_a   1.000
_cell.length_b   1.000
_cell.length_c   1.000
_cell.angle_alpha   90.00
_cell.angle_beta   90.00
_cell.angle_gamma   90.00
#
_symmetry.space_group_name_H-M   'P 1'
#
loop_
_entity.id
_entity.type
_entity.pdbx_description
1 polymer ?
#
loop_
_entity_poly.entity_id
_entity_poly.type
_entity_poly.pdbx_seq_one_letter_code
_entity_poly.pdbx_strand_id
1 'polypeptide(L)'
;MALMIKRLTVYLATGSLLVLLSYVSIARKAVKSVRRDDNREASVENKKHVLLLTYMRGGSTFLGELFNQHPDAFYWFEPLHNYQLTRRPPHTSPDFYLFSKGSESSTLTAEELQAHLDIVRKIFSCDLESLPLYIFADNFFTSWAVPKKMMKYRKCMDKNPTKQARASGAALGKLHNFNRIYNLTPRDLRTDDSVIKQKIESTKDVNFEKSKKVNNEFPFKVRSCLHLLEEPCRASKVIAIKSIRYAAEFIPHLGNDVDKVIHLSRDPRGIMNSRSDRDPIKRVKEILCDHMSADFSSIRKQKIQNPNLFFSLKYEDMASKPMQFAKSIYSFIRLPTSDETLGKFVALTHQHKDNGPVGTSRKNSSATASAWKSQMVPWKKKLVTEDCAETISQYGYTL
;
A
#
# COMPACT_ATOMS: atom_id res chain seq x y z
N MET A 1 84.35 21.81 -16.40
CA MET A 1 83.36 21.50 -15.34
C MET A 1 82.03 22.26 -15.53
N ALA A 2 82.02 23.58 -15.74
CA ALA A 2 80.79 24.38 -15.88
C ALA A 2 79.87 24.01 -17.07
N LEU A 3 80.41 23.54 -18.19
CA LEU A 3 79.62 23.15 -19.37
C LEU A 3 78.83 21.84 -19.17
N MET A 4 79.36 20.93 -18.35
CA MET A 4 78.77 19.62 -18.07
C MET A 4 77.58 19.75 -17.09
N ILE A 5 77.70 20.65 -16.12
CA ILE A 5 76.65 20.97 -15.16
C ILE A 5 75.44 21.60 -15.88
N LYS A 6 75.67 22.54 -16.82
CA LYS A 6 74.59 23.15 -17.64
C LYS A 6 73.83 22.12 -18.48
N ARG A 7 74.53 21.16 -19.10
CA ARG A 7 73.86 20.09 -19.86
C ARG A 7 73.04 19.18 -18.94
N LEU A 8 73.56 18.82 -17.76
CA LEU A 8 72.83 18.00 -16.80
C LEU A 8 71.57 18.69 -16.25
N THR A 9 71.62 20.02 -16.01
CA THR A 9 70.43 20.79 -15.58
C THR A 9 69.36 20.86 -16.65
N VAL A 10 69.76 21.01 -17.92
CA VAL A 10 68.82 20.99 -19.06
C VAL A 10 68.17 19.61 -19.19
N TYR A 11 68.95 18.52 -19.11
CA TYR A 11 68.40 17.15 -19.18
C TYR A 11 67.43 16.85 -18.03
N LEU A 12 67.76 17.25 -16.80
CA LEU A 12 66.87 17.08 -15.63
C LEU A 12 65.59 17.92 -15.78
N ALA A 13 65.69 19.17 -16.23
CA ALA A 13 64.53 20.03 -16.46
C ALA A 13 63.61 19.50 -17.58
N THR A 14 64.18 19.00 -18.68
CA THR A 14 63.40 18.41 -19.78
C THR A 14 62.76 17.08 -19.38
N GLY A 15 63.45 16.26 -18.57
CA GLY A 15 62.92 15.01 -18.03
C GLY A 15 61.75 15.26 -17.08
N SER A 16 61.87 16.24 -16.18
CA SER A 16 60.78 16.63 -15.28
C SER A 16 59.57 17.20 -16.01
N LEU A 17 59.77 17.97 -17.09
CA LEU A 17 58.67 18.51 -17.90
C LEU A 17 57.91 17.40 -18.65
N LEU A 18 58.61 16.41 -19.21
CA LEU A 18 57.98 15.27 -19.89
C LEU A 18 57.17 14.39 -18.93
N VAL A 19 57.65 14.20 -17.69
CA VAL A 19 56.91 13.49 -16.63
C VAL A 19 55.67 14.27 -16.20
N LEU A 20 55.76 15.60 -16.06
CA LEU A 20 54.60 16.44 -15.76
C LEU A 20 53.54 16.39 -16.88
N LEU A 21 53.96 16.45 -18.14
CA LEU A 21 53.05 16.38 -19.29
C LEU A 21 52.35 15.02 -19.40
N SER A 22 53.05 13.92 -19.12
CA SER A 22 52.43 12.59 -19.09
C SER A 22 51.45 12.44 -17.93
N TYR A 23 51.78 12.96 -16.74
CA TYR A 23 50.89 12.97 -15.58
C TYR A 23 49.61 13.79 -15.85
N VAL A 24 49.73 14.97 -16.47
CA VAL A 24 48.57 15.81 -16.84
C VAL A 24 47.70 15.12 -17.89
N SER A 25 48.29 14.40 -18.86
CA SER A 25 47.54 13.63 -19.86
C SER A 25 46.77 12.46 -19.24
N ILE A 26 47.40 11.73 -18.31
CA ILE A 26 46.77 10.64 -17.54
C ILE A 26 45.65 11.19 -16.66
N ALA A 27 45.89 12.29 -15.93
CA ALA A 27 44.88 12.95 -15.11
C ALA A 27 43.70 13.47 -15.95
N ARG A 28 43.94 14.04 -17.14
CA ARG A 28 42.87 14.44 -18.07
C ARG A 28 42.07 13.26 -18.61
N LYS A 29 42.72 12.12 -18.91
CA LYS A 29 42.03 10.88 -19.31
C LYS A 29 41.20 10.31 -18.17
N ALA A 30 41.71 10.32 -16.93
CA ALA A 30 40.99 9.90 -15.73
C ALA A 30 39.79 10.83 -15.42
N VAL A 31 39.96 12.15 -15.51
CA VAL A 31 38.85 13.10 -15.34
C VAL A 31 37.83 12.98 -16.47
N LYS A 32 38.26 12.68 -17.71
CA LYS A 32 37.34 12.38 -18.82
C LYS A 32 36.62 11.04 -18.64
N SER A 33 37.24 10.00 -18.08
CA SER A 33 36.56 8.72 -17.81
C SER A 33 35.56 8.86 -16.66
N VAL A 34 35.93 9.58 -15.59
CA VAL A 34 35.03 9.93 -14.48
C VAL A 34 33.85 10.78 -14.96
N ARG A 35 34.06 11.74 -15.88
CA ARG A 35 32.97 12.52 -16.50
C ARG A 35 32.16 11.76 -17.56
N ARG A 36 32.64 10.62 -18.08
CA ARG A 36 31.91 9.81 -19.08
C ARG A 36 30.98 8.79 -18.43
N ASP A 37 31.30 8.33 -17.23
CA ASP A 37 30.38 7.51 -16.42
C ASP A 37 29.23 8.32 -15.81
N ASP A 38 29.44 9.61 -15.52
CA ASP A 38 28.39 10.47 -14.94
C ASP A 38 27.27 10.89 -15.92
N ASN A 39 27.33 10.47 -17.19
CA ASN A 39 26.38 10.89 -18.23
C ASN A 39 25.80 9.74 -19.07
N ARG A 40 25.84 8.50 -18.54
CA ARG A 40 25.21 7.32 -19.17
C ARG A 40 24.45 6.40 -18.21
N GLU A 41 23.92 6.94 -17.13
CA GLU A 41 22.74 6.39 -16.47
C GLU A 41 21.71 7.51 -16.30
N ALA A 42 20.83 7.67 -17.30
CA ALA A 42 19.47 8.03 -16.95
C ALA A 42 18.99 6.90 -16.03
N SER A 43 19.08 7.11 -14.72
CA SER A 43 18.73 6.13 -13.70
C SER A 43 17.40 5.49 -14.10
N VAL A 44 17.39 4.18 -14.32
CA VAL A 44 16.14 3.42 -14.24
C VAL A 44 15.70 3.59 -12.79
N GLU A 45 14.89 4.62 -12.53
CA GLU A 45 14.39 4.88 -11.20
C GLU A 45 13.53 3.68 -10.83
N ASN A 46 14.09 2.77 -10.01
CA ASN A 46 13.39 1.58 -9.57
C ASN A 46 12.06 1.99 -8.95
N LYS A 47 10.98 1.37 -9.45
CA LYS A 47 9.62 1.55 -8.93
C LYS A 47 9.65 1.46 -7.40
N LYS A 48 8.95 2.37 -6.73
CA LYS A 48 8.84 2.39 -5.28
C LYS A 48 7.59 1.68 -4.81
N HIS A 49 7.79 0.65 -4.00
CA HIS A 49 6.71 -0.10 -3.36
C HIS A 49 6.45 0.45 -1.97
N VAL A 50 5.25 0.96 -1.75
CA VAL A 50 4.86 1.65 -0.51
C VAL A 50 3.70 0.91 0.15
N LEU A 51 3.88 0.49 1.40
CA LEU A 51 2.82 -0.09 2.21
C LEU A 51 2.27 0.94 3.19
N LEU A 52 0.97 1.21 3.15
CA LEU A 52 0.27 2.07 4.09
C LEU A 52 -0.41 1.20 5.16
N LEU A 53 0.13 1.25 6.37
CA LEU A 53 -0.37 0.53 7.55
C LEU A 53 -1.14 1.45 8.48
N THR A 54 -2.28 0.99 8.96
CA THR A 54 -3.25 1.80 9.69
C THR A 54 -4.35 0.90 10.27
N TYR A 55 -5.22 1.49 11.09
CA TYR A 55 -6.38 0.81 11.67
C TYR A 55 -7.69 1.22 10.96
N MET A 56 -8.75 0.44 11.11
CA MET A 56 -10.09 0.83 10.64
C MET A 56 -10.49 2.16 11.29
N ARG A 57 -10.89 3.15 10.48
CA ARG A 57 -11.12 4.56 10.86
C ARG A 57 -9.86 5.35 11.27
N GLY A 58 -8.67 4.85 10.98
CA GLY A 58 -7.39 5.54 11.21
C GLY A 58 -7.09 6.72 10.25
N GLY A 59 -7.95 6.98 9.26
CA GLY A 59 -7.80 8.10 8.33
C GLY A 59 -7.04 7.78 7.04
N SER A 60 -6.73 6.51 6.80
CA SER A 60 -6.00 6.04 5.64
C SER A 60 -6.68 6.25 4.30
N THR A 61 -8.01 6.40 4.25
CA THR A 61 -8.70 6.84 3.03
C THR A 61 -8.29 8.26 2.65
N PHE A 62 -8.16 9.16 3.63
CA PHE A 62 -7.69 10.52 3.39
C PHE A 62 -6.22 10.51 2.97
N LEU A 63 -5.34 9.80 3.69
CA LEU A 63 -3.94 9.65 3.26
C LEU A 63 -3.81 9.01 1.86
N GLY A 64 -4.65 8.03 1.54
CA GLY A 64 -4.69 7.38 0.24
C GLY A 64 -5.00 8.34 -0.91
N GLU A 65 -5.75 9.43 -0.66
CA GLU A 65 -5.96 10.47 -1.66
C GLU A 65 -4.65 11.12 -2.10
N LEU A 66 -3.65 11.23 -1.23
CA LEU A 66 -2.34 11.76 -1.62
C LEU A 66 -1.73 10.95 -2.78
N PHE A 67 -1.89 9.63 -2.79
CA PHE A 67 -1.45 8.77 -3.90
C PHE A 67 -2.44 8.82 -5.07
N ASN A 68 -3.74 8.83 -4.77
CA ASN A 68 -4.80 8.86 -5.78
C ASN A 68 -4.75 10.11 -6.68
N GLN A 69 -4.26 11.23 -6.16
CA GLN A 69 -4.14 12.49 -6.89
C GLN A 69 -2.85 12.56 -7.74
N HIS A 70 -1.86 11.69 -7.52
CA HIS A 70 -0.55 11.78 -8.16
C HIS A 70 -0.47 11.00 -9.48
N PRO A 71 -0.03 11.62 -10.60
CA PRO A 71 0.00 10.97 -11.92
C PRO A 71 0.97 9.78 -12.00
N ASP A 72 2.01 9.74 -11.17
CA ASP A 72 2.99 8.64 -11.14
C ASP A 72 2.73 7.58 -10.06
N ALA A 73 1.64 7.67 -9.30
CA ALA A 73 1.32 6.69 -8.26
C ALA A 73 0.14 5.79 -8.66
N PHE A 74 0.27 4.48 -8.46
CA PHE A 74 -0.81 3.52 -8.55
C PHE A 74 -1.19 3.09 -7.13
N TYR A 75 -2.43 3.39 -6.73
CA TYR A 75 -2.92 3.18 -5.38
C TYR A 75 -3.93 2.04 -5.33
N TRP A 76 -3.65 0.99 -4.55
CA TRP A 76 -4.57 -0.13 -4.31
C TRP A 76 -5.18 -0.06 -2.92
N PHE A 77 -6.51 0.01 -2.88
CA PHE A 77 -7.27 0.09 -1.63
C PHE A 77 -7.67 -1.31 -1.14
N GLU A 78 -7.12 -1.75 0.00
CA GLU A 78 -7.53 -2.94 0.74
C GLU A 78 -7.56 -4.27 -0.05
N PRO A 79 -6.46 -4.70 -0.68
CA PRO A 79 -6.44 -5.96 -1.46
C PRO A 79 -6.70 -7.22 -0.63
N LEU A 80 -6.44 -7.18 0.69
CA LEU A 80 -6.59 -8.33 1.59
C LEU A 80 -8.01 -8.48 2.15
N HIS A 81 -8.91 -7.55 1.83
CA HIS A 81 -10.27 -7.57 2.35
C HIS A 81 -11.05 -8.81 1.93
N ASN A 82 -11.14 -9.07 0.63
CA ASN A 82 -11.82 -10.26 0.16
C ASN A 82 -11.11 -11.55 0.57
N TYR A 83 -9.76 -11.60 0.59
CA TYR A 83 -9.04 -12.78 1.09
C TYR A 83 -9.58 -13.20 2.47
N GLN A 84 -9.66 -12.25 3.38
CA GLN A 84 -10.17 -12.49 4.72
C GLN A 84 -11.64 -12.94 4.74
N LEU A 85 -12.53 -12.27 3.98
CA LEU A 85 -13.95 -12.64 3.91
C LEU A 85 -14.15 -14.09 3.44
N THR A 86 -13.29 -14.57 2.55
CA THR A 86 -13.41 -15.93 1.98
C THR A 86 -12.92 -17.04 2.89
N ARG A 87 -12.14 -16.71 3.93
CA ARG A 87 -11.53 -17.74 4.79
C ARG A 87 -12.26 -17.95 6.10
N ARG A 88 -12.94 -16.94 6.65
CA ARG A 88 -13.52 -17.04 8.01
C ARG A 88 -14.90 -16.32 8.14
N PRO A 89 -16.04 -17.00 7.85
CA PRO A 89 -17.40 -16.52 8.18
C PRO A 89 -17.79 -16.81 9.66
N PRO A 90 -18.80 -16.15 10.29
CA PRO A 90 -19.15 -14.73 10.32
C PRO A 90 -19.24 -14.22 11.78
N HIS A 91 -18.15 -14.15 12.56
CA HIS A 91 -18.21 -13.61 13.94
C HIS A 91 -17.07 -12.67 14.35
N THR A 92 -16.15 -12.36 13.44
CA THR A 92 -15.15 -11.32 13.62
C THR A 92 -15.37 -10.28 12.53
N SER A 93 -15.57 -9.01 12.91
CA SER A 93 -15.43 -7.90 11.95
C SER A 93 -14.15 -8.13 11.15
N PRO A 94 -14.11 -7.77 9.86
CA PRO A 94 -12.88 -7.78 9.09
C PRO A 94 -11.69 -7.09 9.80
N ASP A 95 -11.96 -6.27 10.80
CA ASP A 95 -10.98 -5.55 11.61
C ASP A 95 -10.42 -6.33 12.82
N PHE A 96 -10.95 -7.52 13.13
CA PHE A 96 -10.60 -8.32 14.33
C PHE A 96 -9.80 -9.60 14.02
N TYR A 97 -9.26 -9.70 12.80
CA TYR A 97 -8.72 -10.96 12.26
C TYR A 97 -7.26 -11.20 12.56
N LEU A 98 -6.48 -10.13 12.68
CA LEU A 98 -5.06 -10.31 12.77
C LEU A 98 -4.64 -10.74 14.17
N PHE A 99 -5.20 -10.22 15.27
CA PHE A 99 -4.54 -10.35 16.57
C PHE A 99 -5.26 -11.28 17.54
N SER A 100 -4.47 -12.09 18.25
CA SER A 100 -4.91 -12.90 19.38
C SER A 100 -4.99 -12.03 20.67
N LYS A 101 -5.44 -12.62 21.78
CA LYS A 101 -5.35 -11.96 23.10
C LYS A 101 -3.87 -11.91 23.50
N GLY A 102 -3.24 -10.73 23.49
CA GLY A 102 -1.89 -10.54 24.01
C GLY A 102 -0.97 -9.71 23.10
N SER A 103 0.27 -9.54 23.55
CA SER A 103 1.30 -8.68 22.93
C SER A 103 2.08 -9.35 21.78
N GLU A 104 1.85 -10.63 21.49
CA GLU A 104 2.55 -11.35 20.41
C GLU A 104 1.62 -12.28 19.63
N SER A 105 1.90 -12.38 18.33
CA SER A 105 1.38 -13.32 17.34
C SER A 105 -0.01 -13.06 16.80
N SER A 106 -0.04 -12.73 15.51
CA SER A 106 -1.23 -12.79 14.72
C SER A 106 -1.84 -14.21 14.70
N THR A 107 -3.16 -14.34 14.50
CA THR A 107 -3.86 -15.64 14.37
C THR A 107 -3.74 -16.28 12.98
N LEU A 108 -2.87 -15.73 12.12
CA LEU A 108 -2.58 -16.27 10.80
C LEU A 108 -1.83 -17.59 10.88
N THR A 109 -2.30 -18.61 10.15
CA THR A 109 -1.49 -19.80 9.86
C THR A 109 -0.36 -19.46 8.88
N ALA A 110 0.61 -20.36 8.73
CA ALA A 110 1.69 -20.19 7.75
C ALA A 110 1.14 -20.03 6.32
N GLU A 111 0.07 -20.77 5.97
CA GLU A 111 -0.60 -20.65 4.67
C GLU A 111 -1.31 -19.30 4.50
N GLU A 112 -1.93 -18.78 5.57
CA GLU A 112 -2.59 -17.48 5.52
C GLU A 112 -1.59 -16.32 5.39
N LEU A 113 -0.48 -16.40 6.13
CA LEU A 113 0.62 -15.46 5.98
C LEU A 113 1.22 -15.51 4.57
N GLN A 114 1.46 -16.71 4.03
CA GLN A 114 2.00 -16.85 2.68
C GLN A 114 1.05 -16.23 1.64
N ALA A 115 -0.26 -16.45 1.77
CA ALA A 115 -1.25 -15.84 0.87
C ALA A 115 -1.24 -14.30 0.97
N HIS A 116 -1.13 -13.74 2.18
CA HIS A 116 -0.98 -12.29 2.36
C HIS A 116 0.27 -11.76 1.64
N LEU A 117 1.41 -12.42 1.80
CA LEU A 117 2.66 -12.04 1.16
C LEU A 117 2.56 -12.13 -0.37
N ASP A 118 1.98 -13.20 -0.88
CA ASP A 118 1.80 -13.42 -2.32
C ASP A 118 0.92 -12.32 -2.92
N ILE A 119 -0.23 -12.00 -2.31
CA ILE A 119 -1.12 -10.94 -2.80
C ILE A 119 -0.37 -9.60 -2.86
N VAL A 120 0.33 -9.23 -1.78
CA VAL A 120 1.08 -7.96 -1.70
C VAL A 120 2.19 -7.91 -2.76
N ARG A 121 3.00 -8.97 -2.88
CA ARG A 121 4.09 -9.07 -3.87
C ARG A 121 3.59 -8.97 -5.31
N LYS A 122 2.51 -9.68 -5.64
CA LYS A 122 1.93 -9.68 -6.98
C LYS A 122 1.37 -8.31 -7.36
N ILE A 123 0.78 -7.58 -6.41
CA ILE A 123 0.33 -6.21 -6.66
C ILE A 123 1.53 -5.26 -6.83
N PHE A 124 2.55 -5.34 -5.96
CA PHE A 124 3.74 -4.50 -6.09
C PHE A 124 4.47 -4.70 -7.42
N SER A 125 4.61 -5.94 -7.86
CA SER A 125 5.20 -6.28 -9.17
C SER A 125 4.26 -6.10 -10.37
N CYS A 126 3.01 -5.68 -10.16
CA CYS A 126 1.97 -5.57 -11.18
C CYS A 126 1.70 -6.88 -11.96
N ASP A 127 1.92 -8.05 -11.34
CA ASP A 127 1.57 -9.38 -11.86
C ASP A 127 0.14 -9.74 -11.43
N LEU A 128 -0.84 -9.01 -11.96
CA LEU A 128 -2.24 -9.16 -11.57
C LEU A 128 -2.89 -10.39 -12.21
N GLU A 129 -2.35 -10.87 -13.34
CA GLU A 129 -2.72 -12.15 -13.97
C GLU A 129 -2.56 -13.37 -13.05
N SER A 130 -1.67 -13.29 -12.04
CA SER A 130 -1.43 -14.36 -11.08
C SER A 130 -2.25 -14.23 -9.79
N LEU A 131 -3.04 -13.17 -9.63
CA LEU A 131 -3.89 -12.99 -8.45
C LEU A 131 -5.16 -13.83 -8.56
N PRO A 132 -5.63 -14.42 -7.46
CA PRO A 132 -6.93 -15.08 -7.44
C PRO A 132 -8.08 -14.13 -7.80
N LEU A 133 -9.08 -14.65 -8.51
CA LEU A 133 -10.21 -13.88 -9.03
C LEU A 133 -11.03 -13.21 -7.91
N TYR A 134 -11.08 -13.80 -6.71
CA TYR A 134 -11.77 -13.18 -5.58
C TYR A 134 -11.18 -11.81 -5.20
N ILE A 135 -9.91 -11.53 -5.47
CA ILE A 135 -9.31 -10.21 -5.20
C ILE A 135 -10.04 -9.11 -5.97
N PHE A 136 -10.50 -9.41 -7.19
CA PHE A 136 -11.20 -8.48 -8.06
C PHE A 136 -12.71 -8.39 -7.78
N ALA A 137 -13.24 -9.31 -6.97
CA ALA A 137 -14.66 -9.36 -6.62
C ALA A 137 -15.04 -8.38 -5.50
N ASP A 138 -14.07 -7.58 -5.03
CA ASP A 138 -14.21 -6.76 -3.84
C ASP A 138 -15.22 -5.61 -4.06
N ASN A 139 -15.93 -5.26 -3.00
CA ASN A 139 -16.80 -4.10 -2.97
C ASN A 139 -16.03 -2.79 -3.25
N PHE A 140 -14.73 -2.76 -2.97
CA PHE A 140 -13.87 -1.65 -3.36
C PHE A 140 -13.73 -1.50 -4.87
N PHE A 141 -13.84 -2.58 -5.65
CA PHE A 141 -13.87 -2.54 -7.12
C PHE A 141 -15.28 -2.43 -7.69
N THR A 142 -16.33 -2.70 -6.90
CA THR A 142 -17.70 -2.85 -7.44
C THR A 142 -18.74 -1.87 -6.92
N SER A 143 -18.43 -1.10 -5.87
CA SER A 143 -19.44 -0.28 -5.18
C SER A 143 -18.91 1.01 -4.58
N TRP A 144 -17.65 1.03 -4.11
CA TRP A 144 -17.06 2.19 -3.46
C TRP A 144 -16.36 3.12 -4.45
N ALA A 145 -15.97 4.32 -4.00
CA ALA A 145 -15.15 5.23 -4.78
C ALA A 145 -13.80 4.56 -5.11
N VAL A 146 -13.63 4.10 -6.35
CA VAL A 146 -12.39 3.49 -6.81
C VAL A 146 -11.31 4.55 -7.02
N PRO A 147 -10.03 4.21 -6.82
CA PRO A 147 -8.92 5.06 -7.23
C PRO A 147 -9.05 5.50 -8.69
N LYS A 148 -8.65 6.74 -8.98
CA LYS A 148 -8.82 7.40 -10.29
C LYS A 148 -8.27 6.56 -11.44
N LYS A 149 -7.09 5.96 -11.25
CA LYS A 149 -6.45 5.09 -12.26
C LYS A 149 -7.18 3.77 -12.50
N MET A 150 -8.02 3.33 -11.55
CA MET A 150 -8.83 2.11 -11.67
C MET A 150 -10.23 2.36 -12.26
N MET A 151 -10.59 3.62 -12.54
CA MET A 151 -11.91 3.98 -13.09
C MET A 151 -12.20 3.33 -14.45
N LYS A 152 -11.18 3.17 -15.32
CA LYS A 152 -11.36 2.51 -16.62
C LYS A 152 -11.71 1.03 -16.43
N TYR A 153 -11.01 0.35 -15.53
CA TYR A 153 -11.34 -1.03 -15.14
C TYR A 153 -12.75 -1.14 -14.59
N ARG A 154 -13.14 -0.27 -13.63
CA ARG A 154 -14.49 -0.23 -13.05
C ARG A 154 -15.56 -0.12 -14.14
N LYS A 155 -15.40 0.85 -15.05
CA LYS A 155 -16.32 1.06 -16.18
C LYS A 155 -16.40 -0.17 -17.09
N CYS A 156 -15.29 -0.87 -17.32
CA CYS A 156 -15.27 -2.10 -18.10
C CYS A 156 -16.05 -3.23 -17.41
N MET A 157 -15.87 -3.41 -16.10
CA MET A 157 -16.59 -4.42 -15.32
C MET A 157 -18.11 -4.19 -15.30
N ASP A 158 -18.55 -2.93 -15.33
CA ASP A 158 -19.97 -2.54 -15.36
C ASP A 158 -20.63 -2.70 -16.73
N LYS A 159 -19.85 -2.82 -17.82
CA LYS A 159 -20.43 -3.02 -19.16
C LYS A 159 -21.16 -4.37 -19.25
N ASN A 160 -22.17 -4.40 -20.13
CA ASN A 160 -22.80 -5.66 -20.52
C ASN A 160 -21.75 -6.58 -21.17
N PRO A 161 -21.70 -7.86 -20.79
CA PRO A 161 -20.76 -8.80 -21.37
C PRO A 161 -21.09 -9.03 -22.85
N THR A 162 -20.05 -9.33 -23.63
CA THR A 162 -20.19 -9.76 -25.03
C THR A 162 -20.94 -11.09 -25.11
N LYS A 163 -21.52 -11.41 -26.28
CA LYS A 163 -22.21 -12.70 -26.51
C LYS A 163 -21.31 -13.90 -26.17
N GLN A 164 -20.02 -13.82 -26.52
CA GLN A 164 -19.04 -14.86 -26.20
C GLN A 164 -18.83 -15.02 -24.69
N ALA A 165 -18.64 -13.93 -23.96
CA ALA A 165 -18.50 -13.97 -22.50
C ALA A 165 -19.75 -14.53 -21.80
N ARG A 166 -20.95 -14.24 -22.34
CA ARG A 166 -22.21 -14.84 -21.86
C ARG A 166 -22.26 -16.34 -22.07
N ALA A 167 -21.89 -16.82 -23.26
CA ALA A 167 -21.88 -18.25 -23.58
C ALA A 167 -20.88 -19.02 -22.70
N SER A 168 -19.65 -18.52 -22.56
CA SER A 168 -18.65 -19.11 -21.68
C SER A 168 -19.06 -19.02 -20.20
N GLY A 169 -19.68 -17.92 -19.79
CA GLY A 169 -20.26 -17.78 -18.44
C GLY A 169 -21.36 -18.81 -18.17
N ALA A 170 -22.24 -19.07 -19.14
CA ALA A 170 -23.25 -20.12 -19.03
C ALA A 170 -22.62 -21.51 -18.91
N ALA A 171 -21.50 -21.78 -19.59
CA ALA A 171 -20.75 -23.03 -19.45
C ALA A 171 -20.13 -23.19 -18.06
N LEU A 172 -19.46 -22.16 -17.52
CA LEU A 172 -18.94 -22.17 -16.15
C LEU A 172 -20.04 -22.26 -15.10
N GLY A 173 -21.20 -21.66 -15.37
CA GLY A 173 -22.38 -21.74 -14.52
C GLY A 173 -22.96 -23.14 -14.34
N LYS A 174 -22.66 -24.06 -15.29
CA LYS A 174 -23.02 -25.48 -15.18
C LYS A 174 -22.06 -26.25 -14.27
N LEU A 175 -20.92 -25.67 -13.88
CA LEU A 175 -20.02 -26.29 -12.91
C LEU A 175 -20.67 -26.24 -11.53
N HIS A 176 -20.86 -27.41 -10.90
CA HIS A 176 -21.54 -27.56 -9.61
C HIS A 176 -20.87 -26.79 -8.46
N ASN A 177 -19.61 -26.35 -8.61
CA ASN A 177 -18.85 -25.65 -7.57
C ASN A 177 -18.34 -24.27 -8.02
N PHE A 178 -19.28 -23.40 -8.38
CA PHE A 178 -19.03 -22.04 -8.86
C PHE A 178 -18.19 -21.18 -7.90
N ASN A 179 -18.25 -21.45 -6.60
CA ASN A 179 -17.47 -20.76 -5.57
C ASN A 179 -15.95 -20.98 -5.72
N ARG A 180 -15.52 -22.17 -6.16
CA ARG A 180 -14.10 -22.48 -6.38
C ARG A 180 -13.51 -21.80 -7.62
N ILE A 181 -14.35 -21.38 -8.56
CA ILE A 181 -13.90 -20.62 -9.74
C ILE A 181 -13.22 -19.32 -9.31
N TYR A 182 -13.64 -18.72 -8.19
CA TYR A 182 -13.02 -17.49 -7.69
C TYR A 182 -11.61 -17.68 -7.12
N ASN A 183 -11.18 -18.92 -6.86
CA ASN A 183 -9.79 -19.22 -6.49
C ASN A 183 -8.86 -19.33 -7.71
N LEU A 184 -9.41 -19.44 -8.92
CA LEU A 184 -8.61 -19.40 -10.15
C LEU A 184 -8.01 -18.01 -10.36
N THR A 185 -7.02 -17.92 -11.24
CA THR A 185 -6.40 -16.66 -11.66
C THR A 185 -6.89 -16.23 -13.04
N PRO A 186 -6.78 -14.95 -13.43
CA PRO A 186 -7.03 -14.53 -14.81
C PRO A 186 -6.22 -15.33 -15.85
N ARG A 187 -5.00 -15.76 -15.50
CA ARG A 187 -4.16 -16.63 -16.33
C ARG A 187 -4.81 -17.99 -16.58
N ASP A 188 -5.40 -18.59 -15.55
CA ASP A 188 -6.07 -19.90 -15.67
C ASP A 188 -7.27 -19.84 -16.61
N LEU A 189 -7.96 -18.70 -16.68
CA LEU A 189 -9.07 -18.52 -17.60
C LEU A 189 -8.65 -18.46 -19.07
N ARG A 190 -7.34 -18.45 -19.38
CA ARG A 190 -6.81 -18.49 -20.75
C ARG A 190 -6.54 -19.92 -21.24
N THR A 191 -6.58 -20.91 -20.35
CA THR A 191 -6.31 -22.33 -20.68
C THR A 191 -7.60 -23.07 -21.07
N ASP A 192 -7.46 -24.34 -21.48
CA ASP A 192 -8.57 -25.23 -21.80
C ASP A 192 -9.48 -25.51 -20.59
N ASP A 193 -10.77 -25.75 -20.85
CA ASP A 193 -11.80 -26.06 -19.86
C ASP A 193 -11.44 -27.27 -18.97
N SER A 194 -10.67 -28.23 -19.48
CA SER A 194 -10.16 -29.39 -18.73
C SER A 194 -9.24 -29.00 -17.58
N VAL A 195 -8.33 -28.04 -17.80
CA VAL A 195 -7.38 -27.54 -16.78
C VAL A 195 -8.14 -26.76 -15.69
N ILE A 196 -9.13 -25.97 -16.10
CA ILE A 196 -10.02 -25.25 -15.19
C ILE A 196 -10.76 -26.23 -14.28
N LYS A 197 -11.34 -27.31 -14.84
CA LYS A 197 -12.01 -28.37 -14.06
C LYS A 197 -11.08 -29.04 -13.07
N GLN A 198 -9.87 -29.44 -13.50
CA GLN A 198 -8.89 -30.07 -12.63
C GLN A 198 -8.49 -29.20 -11.43
N LYS A 199 -8.23 -27.90 -11.66
CA LYS A 199 -7.91 -26.96 -10.57
C LYS A 199 -9.07 -26.80 -9.59
N ILE A 200 -10.30 -26.68 -10.10
CA ILE A 200 -11.51 -26.62 -9.27
C ILE A 200 -11.66 -27.89 -8.43
N GLU A 201 -11.44 -29.07 -9.00
CA GLU A 201 -11.55 -30.34 -8.28
C GLU A 201 -10.49 -30.47 -7.17
N SER A 202 -9.25 -30.04 -7.45
CA SER A 202 -8.12 -30.10 -6.51
C SER A 202 -8.21 -29.09 -5.35
N THR A 203 -9.06 -28.08 -5.46
CA THR A 203 -9.18 -27.03 -4.45
C THR A 203 -9.89 -27.57 -3.20
N LYS A 204 -9.16 -27.63 -2.08
CA LYS A 204 -9.68 -28.12 -0.79
C LYS A 204 -10.63 -27.12 -0.09
N ASP A 205 -10.58 -25.85 -0.47
CA ASP A 205 -11.31 -24.77 0.21
C ASP A 205 -12.70 -24.55 -0.41
N VAL A 206 -13.74 -24.59 0.42
CA VAL A 206 -15.16 -24.69 0.00
C VAL A 206 -15.97 -23.43 0.33
N ASN A 207 -15.42 -22.51 1.11
CA ASN A 207 -16.21 -21.49 1.81
C ASN A 207 -16.08 -20.08 1.21
N PHE A 208 -16.15 -19.94 -0.11
CA PHE A 208 -16.40 -18.63 -0.71
C PHE A 208 -17.88 -18.27 -0.53
N GLU A 209 -18.20 -17.38 0.41
CA GLU A 209 -19.56 -16.84 0.47
C GLU A 209 -19.82 -16.03 -0.80
N LYS A 210 -20.87 -16.37 -1.54
CA LYS A 210 -21.21 -15.67 -2.79
C LYS A 210 -21.42 -14.19 -2.49
N SER A 211 -20.48 -13.35 -2.89
CA SER A 211 -20.73 -11.91 -2.97
C SER A 211 -21.93 -11.69 -3.90
N LYS A 212 -22.97 -10.99 -3.39
CA LYS A 212 -24.26 -10.81 -4.06
C LYS A 212 -24.17 -10.21 -5.47
N LYS A 213 -23.02 -9.62 -5.83
CA LYS A 213 -22.77 -8.97 -7.12
C LYS A 213 -22.04 -9.84 -8.14
N VAL A 214 -21.62 -11.05 -7.78
CA VAL A 214 -20.72 -11.85 -8.60
C VAL A 214 -21.49 -12.96 -9.30
N ASN A 215 -21.47 -12.94 -10.63
CA ASN A 215 -22.22 -13.83 -11.49
C ASN A 215 -21.29 -14.73 -12.31
N ASN A 216 -21.86 -15.66 -13.09
CA ASN A 216 -21.11 -16.62 -13.92
C ASN A 216 -20.21 -15.99 -14.99
N GLU A 217 -20.41 -14.71 -15.29
CA GLU A 217 -19.66 -13.97 -16.30
C GLU A 217 -18.49 -13.20 -15.69
N PHE A 218 -18.47 -13.01 -14.37
CA PHE A 218 -17.45 -12.25 -13.66
C PHE A 218 -16.01 -12.68 -13.99
N PRO A 219 -15.65 -13.97 -13.99
CA PRO A 219 -14.29 -14.41 -14.34
C PRO A 219 -13.82 -13.85 -15.69
N PHE A 220 -14.68 -13.94 -16.71
CA PHE A 220 -14.38 -13.47 -18.08
C PHE A 220 -14.34 -11.94 -18.18
N LYS A 221 -15.15 -11.24 -17.39
CA LYS A 221 -15.06 -9.79 -17.26
C LYS A 221 -13.73 -9.37 -16.66
N VAL A 222 -13.29 -10.00 -15.56
CA VAL A 222 -11.97 -9.72 -14.97
C VAL A 222 -10.89 -9.93 -16.02
N ARG A 223 -10.87 -11.09 -16.68
CA ARG A 223 -9.89 -11.40 -17.74
C ARG A 223 -9.86 -10.33 -18.84
N SER A 224 -11.02 -9.93 -19.38
CA SER A 224 -11.08 -8.98 -20.50
C SER A 224 -10.74 -7.55 -20.07
N CYS A 225 -11.05 -7.17 -18.83
CA CYS A 225 -10.80 -5.82 -18.32
C CYS A 225 -9.43 -5.66 -17.65
N LEU A 226 -8.71 -6.73 -17.33
CA LEU A 226 -7.52 -6.71 -16.46
C LEU A 226 -6.41 -5.76 -16.93
N HIS A 227 -6.19 -5.66 -18.24
CA HIS A 227 -5.20 -4.74 -18.82
C HIS A 227 -5.41 -3.29 -18.39
N LEU A 228 -6.66 -2.87 -18.14
CA LEU A 228 -7.01 -1.53 -17.65
C LEU A 228 -6.57 -1.27 -16.20
N LEU A 229 -6.14 -2.30 -15.46
CA LEU A 229 -5.46 -2.19 -14.16
C LEU A 229 -3.95 -2.39 -14.30
N GLU A 230 -3.52 -3.38 -15.07
CA GLU A 230 -2.09 -3.72 -15.20
C GLU A 230 -1.29 -2.63 -15.89
N GLU A 231 -1.80 -2.05 -16.98
CA GLU A 231 -1.12 -0.98 -17.71
C GLU A 231 -0.82 0.24 -16.82
N PRO A 232 -1.79 0.86 -16.11
CA PRO A 232 -1.49 1.96 -15.21
C PRO A 232 -0.63 1.56 -14.00
N CYS A 233 -0.70 0.30 -13.54
CA CYS A 233 0.23 -0.21 -12.52
C CYS A 233 1.67 -0.23 -13.06
N ARG A 234 1.89 -0.84 -14.22
CA ARG A 234 3.21 -0.93 -14.88
C ARG A 234 3.75 0.43 -15.31
N ALA A 235 2.91 1.39 -15.67
CA ALA A 235 3.33 2.74 -16.03
C ALA A 235 3.70 3.62 -14.82
N SER A 236 3.23 3.31 -13.61
CA SER A 236 3.43 4.15 -12.42
C SER A 236 4.82 3.95 -11.80
N LYS A 237 5.43 5.03 -11.30
CA LYS A 237 6.71 4.97 -10.58
C LYS A 237 6.55 4.52 -9.13
N VAL A 238 5.39 4.74 -8.53
CA VAL A 238 5.07 4.34 -7.16
C VAL A 238 3.88 3.40 -7.17
N ILE A 239 4.00 2.25 -6.51
CA ILE A 239 2.90 1.32 -6.25
C ILE A 239 2.61 1.36 -4.75
N ALA A 240 1.46 1.91 -4.38
CA ALA A 240 1.05 2.06 -2.99
C ALA A 240 -0.10 1.10 -2.66
N ILE A 241 0.09 0.26 -1.66
CA ILE A 241 -0.96 -0.62 -1.12
C ILE A 241 -1.38 -0.08 0.23
N LYS A 242 -2.68 0.13 0.42
CA LYS A 242 -3.24 0.42 1.74
C LYS A 242 -3.95 -0.81 2.30
N SER A 243 -3.61 -1.16 3.53
CA SER A 243 -4.22 -2.28 4.24
C SER A 243 -4.36 -1.99 5.73
N ILE A 244 -5.55 -2.22 6.26
CA ILE A 244 -5.81 -2.33 7.72
C ILE A 244 -5.71 -3.79 8.21
N ARG A 245 -5.40 -4.71 7.29
CA ARG A 245 -5.38 -6.18 7.46
C ARG A 245 -3.98 -6.74 7.27
N TYR A 246 -2.96 -5.90 7.36
CA TYR A 246 -1.57 -6.31 7.37
C TYR A 246 -0.93 -5.84 8.68
N ALA A 247 -0.24 -6.74 9.37
CA ALA A 247 0.41 -6.47 10.64
C ALA A 247 1.87 -6.04 10.44
N ALA A 248 2.37 -5.14 11.27
CA ALA A 248 3.75 -4.67 11.13
C ALA A 248 4.79 -5.79 11.37
N GLU A 249 4.45 -6.81 12.17
CA GLU A 249 5.31 -7.98 12.42
C GLU A 249 5.66 -8.77 11.14
N PHE A 250 4.84 -8.67 10.09
CA PHE A 250 5.04 -9.41 8.84
C PHE A 250 5.88 -8.68 7.80
N ILE A 251 6.14 -7.38 7.99
CA ILE A 251 6.95 -6.57 7.07
C ILE A 251 8.32 -7.21 6.77
N PRO A 252 9.06 -7.80 7.74
CA PRO A 252 10.34 -8.44 7.45
C PRO A 252 10.24 -9.57 6.41
N HIS A 253 9.09 -10.24 6.31
CA HIS A 253 8.87 -11.32 5.34
C HIS A 253 8.71 -10.81 3.91
N LEU A 254 8.41 -9.51 3.71
CA LEU A 254 8.41 -8.88 2.39
C LEU A 254 9.84 -8.59 1.89
N GLY A 255 10.83 -8.47 2.79
CA GLY A 255 12.21 -8.20 2.41
C GLY A 255 12.34 -7.01 1.46
N ASN A 256 12.95 -7.25 0.29
CA ASN A 256 13.18 -6.23 -0.74
C ASN A 256 11.92 -5.92 -1.59
N ASP A 257 10.81 -6.61 -1.37
CA ASP A 257 9.56 -6.33 -2.10
C ASP A 257 8.89 -5.03 -1.64
N VAL A 258 9.30 -4.47 -0.51
CA VAL A 258 8.79 -3.20 0.04
C VAL A 258 9.94 -2.19 0.26
N ASP A 259 9.84 -1.02 -0.36
CA ASP A 259 10.84 0.05 -0.18
C ASP A 259 10.54 0.92 1.04
N LYS A 260 9.25 1.18 1.30
CA LYS A 260 8.76 2.19 2.23
C LYS A 260 7.48 1.73 2.91
N VAL A 261 7.38 2.01 4.20
CA VAL A 261 6.18 1.77 5.00
C VAL A 261 5.74 3.09 5.62
N ILE A 262 4.50 3.48 5.38
CA ILE A 262 3.87 4.62 6.04
C ILE A 262 2.94 4.07 7.11
N HIS A 263 3.27 4.34 8.37
CA HIS A 263 2.47 3.94 9.53
C HIS A 263 1.63 5.12 10.00
N LEU A 264 0.34 5.07 9.70
CA LEU A 264 -0.64 6.08 10.09
C LEU A 264 -1.35 5.65 11.37
N SER A 265 -1.01 6.33 12.46
CA SER A 265 -1.70 6.21 13.75
C SER A 265 -2.81 7.23 13.88
N ARG A 266 -3.77 6.97 14.77
CA ARG A 266 -4.82 7.91 15.16
C ARG A 266 -5.16 7.66 16.62
N ASP A 267 -5.58 8.69 17.35
CA ASP A 267 -6.01 8.55 18.75
C ASP A 267 -7.12 7.46 18.85
N PRO A 268 -6.95 6.41 19.70
CA PRO A 268 -7.95 5.35 19.85
C PRO A 268 -9.36 5.88 20.17
N ARG A 269 -9.46 7.00 20.90
CA ARG A 269 -10.75 7.65 21.21
C ARG A 269 -11.36 8.25 19.96
N GLY A 270 -10.54 8.86 19.10
CA GLY A 270 -10.93 9.34 17.77
C GLY A 270 -11.37 8.21 16.83
N ILE A 271 -10.69 7.06 16.87
CA ILE A 271 -11.09 5.85 16.13
C ILE A 271 -12.47 5.37 16.60
N MET A 272 -12.64 5.15 17.91
CA MET A 272 -13.87 4.56 18.46
C MET A 272 -15.07 5.49 18.43
N ASN A 273 -14.86 6.82 18.53
CA ASN A 273 -15.93 7.80 18.29
C ASN A 273 -16.43 7.76 16.83
N SER A 274 -15.56 7.31 15.92
CA SER A 274 -15.85 7.31 14.50
C SER A 274 -16.44 5.99 13.98
N ARG A 275 -16.48 4.95 14.82
CA ARG A 275 -17.09 3.65 14.50
C ARG A 275 -18.54 3.60 14.99
N SER A 276 -19.28 2.60 14.52
CA SER A 276 -20.67 2.36 14.90
C SER A 276 -20.78 2.00 16.39
N ASP A 277 -21.87 2.38 17.06
CA ASP A 277 -22.11 1.96 18.46
C ASP A 277 -22.37 0.46 18.60
N ARG A 278 -22.60 -0.25 17.49
CA ARG A 278 -22.64 -1.73 17.44
C ARG A 278 -21.27 -2.40 17.57
N ASP A 279 -20.18 -1.63 17.54
CA ASP A 279 -18.85 -2.19 17.79
C ASP A 279 -18.75 -2.73 19.23
N PRO A 280 -18.02 -3.84 19.44
CA PRO A 280 -17.86 -4.44 20.76
C PRO A 280 -16.93 -3.59 21.63
N ILE A 281 -17.36 -2.40 22.03
CA ILE A 281 -16.53 -1.39 22.69
C ILE A 281 -15.95 -1.86 24.03
N LYS A 282 -16.64 -2.78 24.70
CA LYS A 282 -16.13 -3.46 25.91
C LYS A 282 -14.88 -4.31 25.66
N ARG A 283 -14.53 -4.55 24.39
CA ARG A 283 -13.34 -5.27 23.94
C ARG A 283 -12.36 -4.34 23.21
N VAL A 284 -12.42 -3.03 23.44
CA VAL A 284 -11.59 -2.04 22.73
C VAL A 284 -10.09 -2.33 22.93
N LYS A 285 -9.72 -2.82 24.11
CA LYS A 285 -8.36 -3.25 24.41
C LYS A 285 -7.88 -4.30 23.40
N GLU A 286 -8.59 -5.41 23.27
CA GLU A 286 -8.15 -6.52 22.41
C GLU A 286 -8.30 -6.22 20.92
N ILE A 287 -9.35 -5.50 20.52
CA ILE A 287 -9.66 -5.30 19.10
C ILE A 287 -8.95 -4.11 18.45
N LEU A 288 -8.32 -3.25 19.24
CA LEU A 288 -7.68 -2.03 18.74
C LEU A 288 -6.36 -1.76 19.45
N CYS A 289 -6.37 -1.65 20.77
CA CYS A 289 -5.25 -1.05 21.49
C CYS A 289 -4.05 -2.00 21.61
N ASP A 290 -4.29 -3.28 21.88
CA ASP A 290 -3.24 -4.29 21.89
C ASP A 290 -2.60 -4.45 20.49
N HIS A 291 -3.41 -4.41 19.41
CA HIS A 291 -2.90 -4.37 18.03
C HIS A 291 -2.03 -3.13 17.78
N MET A 292 -2.52 -1.94 18.12
CA MET A 292 -1.76 -0.70 17.97
C MET A 292 -0.42 -0.74 18.72
N SER A 293 -0.40 -1.32 19.93
CA SER A 293 0.82 -1.50 20.74
C SER A 293 1.78 -2.53 20.16
N ALA A 294 1.27 -3.64 19.60
CA ALA A 294 2.06 -4.65 18.92
C ALA A 294 2.73 -4.10 17.65
N ASP A 295 1.99 -3.33 16.85
CA ASP A 295 2.52 -2.62 15.69
C ASP A 295 3.59 -1.61 16.12
N PHE A 296 3.31 -0.79 17.15
CA PHE A 296 4.27 0.19 17.67
C PHE A 296 5.59 -0.47 18.05
N SER A 297 5.51 -1.58 18.81
CA SER A 297 6.67 -2.34 19.26
C SER A 297 7.44 -2.96 18.09
N SER A 298 6.74 -3.56 17.13
CA SER A 298 7.33 -4.15 15.93
C SER A 298 8.04 -3.11 15.07
N ILE A 299 7.39 -1.97 14.82
CA ILE A 299 7.94 -0.87 14.03
C ILE A 299 9.16 -0.26 14.72
N ARG A 300 9.11 -0.08 16.05
CA ARG A 300 10.25 0.42 16.82
C ARG A 300 11.46 -0.50 16.68
N LYS A 301 11.28 -1.82 16.80
CA LYS A 301 12.34 -2.81 16.61
C LYS A 301 12.91 -2.77 15.19
N GLN A 302 12.05 -2.74 14.17
CA GLN A 302 12.47 -2.76 12.77
C GLN A 302 13.13 -1.44 12.32
N LYS A 303 12.71 -0.29 12.86
CA LYS A 303 13.36 1.01 12.61
C LYS A 303 14.81 1.06 13.06
N ILE A 304 15.18 0.32 14.10
CA ILE A 304 16.58 0.22 14.56
C ILE A 304 17.43 -0.46 13.48
N GLN A 305 16.88 -1.46 12.78
CA GLN A 305 17.57 -2.20 11.73
C GLN A 305 17.55 -1.46 10.39
N ASN A 306 16.46 -0.77 10.07
CA ASN A 306 16.32 0.00 8.84
C ASN A 306 15.61 1.35 9.13
N PRO A 307 16.37 2.41 9.47
CA PRO A 307 15.79 3.70 9.85
C PRO A 307 15.07 4.40 8.69
N ASN A 308 15.40 4.03 7.45
CA ASN A 308 14.82 4.63 6.25
C ASN A 308 13.53 3.92 5.78
N LEU A 309 13.14 2.80 6.40
CA LEU A 309 11.98 2.01 5.97
C LEU A 309 10.66 2.66 6.36
N PHE A 310 10.58 3.36 7.49
CA PHE A 310 9.31 3.77 8.08
C PHE A 310 9.14 5.29 8.16
N PHE A 311 7.97 5.77 7.74
CA PHE A 311 7.46 7.10 8.05
C PHE A 311 6.23 6.95 8.95
N SER A 312 6.36 7.32 10.23
CA SER A 312 5.25 7.27 11.19
C SER A 312 4.64 8.66 11.34
N LEU A 313 3.31 8.75 11.26
CA LEU A 313 2.58 10.00 11.46
C LEU A 313 1.25 9.78 12.17
N LYS A 314 0.70 10.85 12.74
CA LYS A 314 -0.64 10.89 13.31
C LYS A 314 -1.64 11.45 12.31
N TYR A 315 -2.84 10.90 12.30
CA TYR A 315 -3.93 11.40 11.47
C TYR A 315 -4.27 12.86 11.81
N GLU A 316 -4.22 13.24 13.08
CA GLU A 316 -4.47 14.58 13.57
C GLU A 316 -3.46 15.58 13.00
N ASP A 317 -2.20 15.19 12.86
CA ASP A 317 -1.14 16.01 12.30
C ASP A 317 -1.32 16.20 10.79
N MET A 318 -1.62 15.12 10.06
CA MET A 318 -1.92 15.17 8.62
C MET A 318 -3.20 15.96 8.33
N ALA A 319 -4.22 15.83 9.18
CA ALA A 319 -5.46 16.58 9.06
C ALA A 319 -5.27 18.07 9.33
N SER A 320 -4.37 18.44 10.24
CA SER A 320 -4.13 19.83 10.61
C SER A 320 -3.11 20.55 9.73
N LYS A 321 -2.11 19.84 9.22
CA LYS A 321 -1.04 20.39 8.38
C LYS A 321 -0.88 19.58 7.09
N PRO A 322 -1.94 19.46 6.26
CA PRO A 322 -1.97 18.55 5.11
C PRO A 322 -0.87 18.85 4.10
N MET A 323 -0.59 20.13 3.81
CA MET A 323 0.47 20.53 2.87
C MET A 323 1.87 20.10 3.35
N GLN A 324 2.17 20.30 4.64
CA GLN A 324 3.48 19.98 5.21
C GLN A 324 3.75 18.48 5.14
N PHE A 325 2.82 17.67 5.66
CA PHE A 325 2.99 16.22 5.70
C PHE A 325 2.92 15.59 4.30
N ALA A 326 2.11 16.13 3.38
CA ALA A 326 2.12 15.69 1.99
C ALA A 326 3.51 15.86 1.33
N LYS A 327 4.14 17.02 1.50
CA LYS A 327 5.52 17.27 1.02
C LYS A 327 6.52 16.32 1.67
N SER A 328 6.45 16.11 2.99
CA SER A 328 7.33 15.18 3.71
C SER A 328 7.19 13.74 3.24
N ILE A 329 5.96 13.28 2.98
CA ILE A 329 5.69 11.92 2.49
C ILE A 329 6.25 11.74 1.08
N TYR A 330 5.99 12.69 0.16
CA TYR A 330 6.54 12.64 -1.20
C TYR A 330 8.07 12.64 -1.19
N SER A 331 8.71 13.47 -0.36
CA SER A 331 10.15 13.42 -0.16
C SER A 331 10.63 12.06 0.36
N PHE A 332 9.94 11.48 1.33
CA PHE A 332 10.29 10.19 1.93
C PHE A 332 10.23 9.03 0.92
N ILE A 333 9.22 9.02 0.05
CA ILE A 333 9.05 8.00 -0.99
C ILE A 333 9.76 8.35 -2.31
N ARG A 334 10.47 9.48 -2.37
CA ARG A 334 11.15 10.00 -3.57
C ARG A 334 10.20 10.22 -4.75
N LEU A 335 8.97 10.64 -4.47
CA LEU A 335 8.01 11.03 -5.51
C LEU A 335 8.12 12.55 -5.73
N PRO A 336 8.29 13.04 -6.97
CA PRO A 336 8.33 14.46 -7.24
C PRO A 336 7.08 15.18 -6.73
N THR A 337 7.28 16.32 -6.08
CA THR A 337 6.14 17.15 -5.65
C THR A 337 5.60 17.95 -6.83
N SER A 338 4.29 18.05 -6.94
CA SER A 338 3.59 18.94 -7.89
C SER A 338 2.61 19.81 -7.11
N ASP A 339 2.69 21.12 -7.29
CA ASP A 339 1.79 22.08 -6.63
C ASP A 339 0.34 21.84 -7.02
N GLU A 340 0.07 21.37 -8.25
CA GLU A 340 -1.27 21.00 -8.70
C GLU A 340 -1.80 19.79 -7.90
N THR A 341 -0.99 18.74 -7.76
CA THR A 341 -1.36 17.53 -7.02
C THR A 341 -1.55 17.85 -5.53
N LEU A 342 -0.63 18.61 -4.94
CA LEU A 342 -0.72 19.05 -3.55
C LEU A 342 -1.93 19.96 -3.33
N GLY A 343 -2.22 20.87 -4.26
CA GLY A 343 -3.40 21.73 -4.24
C GLY A 343 -4.70 20.94 -4.25
N LYS A 344 -4.82 19.92 -5.12
CA LYS A 344 -5.99 19.01 -5.14
C LYS A 344 -6.15 18.25 -3.83
N PHE A 345 -5.04 17.79 -3.24
CA PHE A 345 -5.06 17.07 -1.97
C PHE A 345 -5.48 17.98 -0.81
N VAL A 346 -4.88 19.16 -0.67
CA VAL A 346 -5.20 20.14 0.38
C VAL A 346 -6.61 20.70 0.21
N ALA A 347 -7.12 20.84 -1.02
CA ALA A 347 -8.50 21.26 -1.22
C ALA A 347 -9.50 20.34 -0.49
N LEU A 348 -9.21 19.04 -0.31
CA LEU A 348 -10.07 18.10 0.40
C LEU A 348 -10.29 18.48 1.87
N THR A 349 -9.41 19.28 2.48
CA THR A 349 -9.50 19.66 3.91
C THR A 349 -10.32 20.92 4.18
N HIS A 350 -10.71 21.66 3.12
CA HIS A 350 -11.40 22.94 3.18
C HIS A 350 -12.56 23.02 2.18
N GLN A 351 -13.51 22.10 2.31
CA GLN A 351 -14.68 21.99 1.43
C GLN A 351 -15.87 22.77 1.98
N HIS A 352 -16.88 23.05 1.15
CA HIS A 352 -18.10 23.72 1.65
C HIS A 352 -18.92 22.83 2.60
N LYS A 353 -18.87 21.51 2.39
CA LYS A 353 -19.56 20.51 3.20
C LYS A 353 -18.75 19.24 3.30
N ASP A 354 -19.01 18.47 4.36
CA ASP A 354 -18.51 17.12 4.50
C ASP A 354 -19.21 16.20 3.51
N ASN A 355 -18.49 15.24 2.91
CA ASN A 355 -19.06 14.23 2.02
C ASN A 355 -19.43 12.92 2.75
N GLY A 356 -19.89 13.07 3.99
CA GLY A 356 -20.40 11.98 4.82
C GLY A 356 -19.35 11.24 5.66
N PRO A 357 -19.77 10.28 6.48
CA PRO A 357 -18.93 9.66 7.52
C PRO A 357 -17.73 8.90 6.96
N VAL A 358 -17.82 8.31 5.77
CA VAL A 358 -16.76 7.52 5.13
C VAL A 358 -16.01 8.28 4.04
N GLY A 359 -16.45 9.48 3.69
CA GLY A 359 -15.81 10.28 2.66
C GLY A 359 -14.52 10.95 3.15
N THR A 360 -13.75 11.52 2.22
CA THR A 360 -12.44 12.15 2.48
C THR A 360 -12.47 13.68 2.51
N SER A 361 -13.57 14.29 2.07
CA SER A 361 -13.74 15.75 2.00
C SER A 361 -14.32 16.28 3.31
N ARG A 362 -13.68 17.31 3.86
CA ARG A 362 -14.09 17.95 5.11
C ARG A 362 -14.19 19.45 4.95
N LYS A 363 -15.16 20.05 5.63
CA LYS A 363 -15.22 21.50 5.81
C LYS A 363 -14.03 22.01 6.61
N ASN A 364 -13.66 21.26 7.64
CA ASN A 364 -12.48 21.51 8.46
C ASN A 364 -11.94 20.17 8.97
N SER A 365 -10.92 19.64 8.29
CA SER A 365 -10.30 18.36 8.65
C SER A 365 -9.76 18.34 10.08
N SER A 366 -9.15 19.44 10.55
CA SER A 366 -8.61 19.56 11.91
C SER A 366 -9.71 19.39 12.96
N ALA A 367 -10.81 20.13 12.78
CA ALA A 367 -11.96 20.06 13.68
C ALA A 367 -12.56 18.65 13.69
N THR A 368 -12.72 18.03 12.51
CA THR A 368 -13.20 16.64 12.40
C THR A 368 -12.26 15.64 13.09
N ALA A 369 -10.94 15.82 12.97
CA ALA A 369 -9.98 14.94 13.62
C ALA A 369 -10.10 15.00 15.15
N SER A 370 -10.31 16.19 15.71
CA SER A 370 -10.49 16.42 17.15
C SER A 370 -11.91 16.29 17.69
N ALA A 371 -12.89 15.99 16.83
CA ALA A 371 -14.32 16.04 17.18
C ALA A 371 -14.70 15.14 18.37
N TRP A 372 -14.01 14.01 18.52
CA TRP A 372 -14.21 13.07 19.63
C TRP A 372 -14.04 13.73 21.01
N LYS A 373 -13.26 14.80 21.13
CA LYS A 373 -13.04 15.49 22.41
C LYS A 373 -14.35 16.02 23.03
N SER A 374 -15.27 16.45 22.16
CA SER A 374 -16.56 17.05 22.54
C SER A 374 -17.76 16.15 22.22
N GLN A 375 -17.68 15.29 21.21
CA GLN A 375 -18.80 14.47 20.73
C GLN A 375 -18.87 13.08 21.37
N MET A 376 -17.77 12.56 21.90
CA MET A 376 -17.73 11.22 22.45
C MET A 376 -18.43 11.17 23.81
N VAL A 377 -19.36 10.24 23.98
CA VAL A 377 -20.11 10.06 25.22
C VAL A 377 -19.13 9.83 26.41
N PRO A 378 -19.33 10.49 27.58
CA PRO A 378 -18.34 10.47 28.67
C PRO A 378 -17.90 9.08 29.15
N TRP A 379 -18.83 8.15 29.35
CA TRP A 379 -18.50 6.79 29.80
C TRP A 379 -17.66 6.03 28.75
N LYS A 380 -17.96 6.22 27.46
CA LYS A 380 -17.25 5.63 26.33
C LYS A 380 -15.84 6.23 26.21
N LYS A 381 -15.72 7.54 26.39
CA LYS A 381 -14.42 8.24 26.45
C LYS A 381 -13.56 7.71 27.60
N LYS A 382 -14.15 7.57 28.81
CA LYS A 382 -13.47 7.02 30.00
C LYS A 382 -12.98 5.59 29.75
N LEU A 383 -13.87 4.70 29.32
CA LEU A 383 -13.54 3.30 29.04
C LEU A 383 -12.38 3.17 28.06
N VAL A 384 -12.44 3.85 26.90
CA VAL A 384 -11.35 3.80 25.90
C VAL A 384 -10.06 4.42 26.44
N THR A 385 -10.14 5.46 27.27
CA THR A 385 -8.95 6.08 27.87
C THR A 385 -8.26 5.12 28.84
N GLU A 386 -9.02 4.41 29.67
CA GLU A 386 -8.50 3.45 30.66
C GLU A 386 -7.95 2.19 29.97
N ASP A 387 -8.73 1.56 29.09
CA ASP A 387 -8.37 0.31 28.42
C ASP A 387 -7.17 0.47 27.45
N CYS A 388 -6.97 1.69 26.93
CA CYS A 388 -5.93 2.00 25.96
C CYS A 388 -4.85 2.94 26.52
N ALA A 389 -4.76 3.11 27.84
CA ALA A 389 -3.86 4.08 28.46
C ALA A 389 -2.40 3.91 28.02
N GLU A 390 -1.93 2.66 27.95
CA GLU A 390 -0.59 2.33 27.46
C GLU A 390 -0.41 2.77 26.00
N THR A 391 -1.31 2.36 25.11
CA THR A 391 -1.26 2.70 23.67
C THR A 391 -1.31 4.21 23.46
N ILE A 392 -2.20 4.92 24.16
CA ILE A 392 -2.32 6.39 24.10
C ILE A 392 -0.96 7.02 24.44
N SER A 393 -0.32 6.55 25.51
CA SER A 393 0.99 7.02 25.94
C SER A 393 2.12 6.67 24.96
N GLN A 394 2.15 5.44 24.44
CA GLN A 394 3.15 4.99 23.45
C GLN A 394 3.17 5.86 22.19
N TYR A 395 1.99 6.24 21.70
CA TYR A 395 1.87 7.15 20.55
C TYR A 395 1.96 8.63 20.93
N GLY A 396 2.23 8.98 22.19
CA GLY A 396 2.41 10.35 22.66
C GLY A 396 1.14 11.19 22.59
N TYR A 397 -0.02 10.60 22.85
CA TYR A 397 -1.27 11.32 23.10
C TYR A 397 -1.43 11.59 24.60
N THR A 398 -2.18 12.64 24.95
CA THR A 398 -2.51 12.93 26.35
C THR A 398 -3.62 11.99 26.84
N LEU A 399 -3.47 11.42 28.03
CA LEU A 399 -4.52 10.63 28.70
C LEU A 399 -5.79 11.45 28.92
#